data_AF-A0A9C8KAW5-F1
#
_entry.id   AF-A0A9C8KAW5-F1
#
_cell.length_a   1.000
_cell.length_b   1.000
_cell.length_c   1.000
_cell.angle_alpha   90.00
_cell.angle_beta   90.00
_cell.angle_gamma   90.00
#
_symmetry.space_group_name_H-M   'P 1'
#
loop_
_entity.id
_entity.type
_entity.pdbx_description
1 polymer ?
#
loop_
_entity_poly.entity_id
_entity_poly.type
_entity_poly.pdbx_seq_one_letter_code
_entity_poly.pdbx_strand_id
1 'polypeptide(L)'
;MKELNIVRGDLKNKPESSKQLINFFESIKNELTGTLYIGYPIIGTSQGGFQIDALLLTKEKGLVIINIEEGADRSKDFVEIQDENYTCL
;
A
#
# COMPACT_ATOMS: atom_id res chain seq x y z
N MET A 1 23.46 -6.26 -2.74
CA MET A 1 22.65 -6.35 -1.51
C MET A 1 21.20 -6.13 -1.91
N LYS A 2 20.26 -6.81 -1.23
CA LYS A 2 18.84 -6.51 -1.38
C LYS A 2 18.51 -5.27 -0.56
N GLU A 3 17.64 -4.43 -1.09
CA GLU A 3 17.21 -3.22 -0.42
C GLU A 3 15.77 -2.87 -0.82
N LEU A 4 14.92 -2.74 0.20
CA LEU A 4 13.57 -2.22 0.07
C LEU A 4 13.55 -0.71 0.40
N ASN A 5 13.03 0.08 -0.53
CA ASN A 5 12.77 1.50 -0.32
C ASN A 5 11.35 1.69 0.22
N ILE A 6 11.16 2.51 1.24
CA ILE A 6 9.84 2.78 1.82
C ILE A 6 9.47 4.24 1.62
N VAL A 7 8.52 4.49 0.71
CA VAL A 7 8.01 5.81 0.36
C VAL A 7 6.71 6.06 1.13
N ARG A 8 6.70 7.13 1.92
CA ARG A 8 5.58 7.48 2.82
C ARG A 8 4.90 8.76 2.31
N GLY A 9 3.61 8.68 2.00
CA GLY A 9 2.73 9.83 1.74
C GLY A 9 2.12 10.40 3.03
N ASP A 10 0.96 11.06 2.94
CA ASP A 10 0.26 11.56 4.13
C ASP A 10 -0.34 10.39 4.94
N LEU A 11 -0.02 10.37 6.25
CA LEU A 11 -0.44 9.36 7.22
C LEU A 11 -1.34 9.93 8.34
N LYS A 12 -1.68 11.22 8.33
CA LYS A 12 -2.34 11.91 9.46
C LYS A 12 -3.69 11.30 9.88
N ASN A 13 -4.42 10.71 8.95
CA ASN A 13 -5.73 10.09 9.18
C ASN A 13 -5.73 8.58 8.87
N LYS A 14 -4.55 7.92 8.90
CA LYS A 14 -4.43 6.51 8.54
C LYS A 14 -4.50 5.60 9.79
N PRO A 15 -5.01 4.36 9.62
CA PRO A 15 -5.15 3.39 10.71
C PRO A 15 -3.79 3.03 11.32
N GLU A 16 -3.77 2.61 12.58
CA GLU A 16 -2.54 2.15 13.26
C GLU A 16 -1.91 0.96 12.52
N SER A 17 -2.75 0.14 11.90
CA SER A 17 -2.36 -0.95 11.01
C SER A 17 -1.43 -0.51 9.87
N SER A 18 -1.53 0.74 9.38
CA SER A 18 -0.58 1.29 8.39
C SER A 18 0.82 1.46 8.98
N LYS A 19 0.93 1.89 10.24
CA LYS A 19 2.22 2.03 10.93
C LYS A 19 2.84 0.67 11.21
N GLN A 20 2.02 -0.32 11.60
CA GLN A 20 2.48 -1.69 11.80
C GLN A 20 3.03 -2.29 10.50
N LEU A 21 2.37 -2.06 9.37
CA LEU A 21 2.84 -2.49 8.06
C LEU A 21 4.21 -1.90 7.70
N ILE A 22 4.39 -0.58 7.93
CA ILE A 22 5.68 0.10 7.74
C ILE A 22 6.76 -0.55 8.61
N ASN A 23 6.48 -0.73 9.91
CA ASN A 23 7.45 -1.29 10.86
C ASN A 23 7.85 -2.71 10.48
N PHE A 24 6.92 -3.52 10.00
CA PHE A 24 7.20 -4.85 9.48
C PHE A 24 8.18 -4.80 8.31
N PHE A 25 7.91 -3.99 7.27
CA PHE A 25 8.78 -3.90 6.10
C PHE A 25 10.12 -3.23 6.38
N GLU A 26 10.21 -2.32 7.35
CA GLU A 26 11.48 -1.81 7.87
C GLU A 26 12.32 -2.94 8.50
N SER A 27 11.70 -3.84 9.27
CA SER A 27 12.39 -4.95 9.92
C SER A 27 12.98 -5.96 8.93
N ILE A 28 12.36 -6.11 7.76
CA ILE A 28 12.80 -7.02 6.67
C ILE A 28 13.39 -6.28 5.46
N LYS A 29 13.80 -5.00 5.63
CA LYS A 29 14.30 -4.14 4.54
C LYS A 29 15.41 -4.79 3.69
N ASN A 30 16.23 -5.63 4.32
CA ASN A 30 17.38 -6.28 3.68
C ASN A 30 17.04 -7.64 3.04
N GLU A 31 15.76 -8.04 3.03
CA GLU A 31 15.31 -9.33 2.49
C GLU A 31 14.66 -9.24 1.11
N LEU A 32 14.22 -8.04 0.72
CA LEU A 32 13.50 -7.76 -0.53
C LEU A 32 14.22 -6.69 -1.36
N THR A 33 14.03 -6.72 -2.68
CA THR A 33 14.56 -5.69 -3.58
C THR A 33 13.43 -4.96 -4.28
N GLY A 34 13.19 -3.70 -3.94
CA GLY A 34 12.10 -2.93 -4.55
C GLY A 34 11.68 -1.69 -3.77
N THR A 35 10.39 -1.35 -3.89
CA THR A 35 9.78 -0.18 -3.25
C THR A 35 8.42 -0.53 -2.66
N LEU A 36 8.19 -0.16 -1.40
CA LEU A 36 6.88 -0.07 -0.77
C LEU A 36 6.42 1.39 -0.80
N TYR A 37 5.29 1.65 -1.43
CA TYR A 37 4.57 2.92 -1.35
C TYR A 37 3.44 2.77 -0.33
N ILE A 38 3.33 3.70 0.60
CA ILE A 38 2.24 3.74 1.58
C ILE A 38 1.85 5.19 1.86
N GLY A 39 0.55 5.49 1.90
CA GLY A 39 0.06 6.84 2.10
C GLY A 39 -0.23 7.60 0.80
N TYR A 40 -1.10 8.60 0.91
CA TYR A 40 -1.87 9.13 -0.23
C TYR A 40 -1.17 10.29 -1.00
N PRO A 41 -1.50 10.48 -2.29
CA PRO A 41 -1.96 9.48 -3.26
C PRO A 41 -0.77 8.80 -3.95
N ILE A 42 -0.81 7.47 -4.07
CA ILE A 42 0.23 6.68 -4.75
C ILE A 42 0.12 6.82 -6.27
N ILE A 43 -1.11 7.00 -6.80
CA ILE A 43 -1.38 7.25 -8.22
C ILE A 43 -2.06 8.61 -8.37
N GLY A 44 -1.38 9.55 -9.02
CA GLY A 44 -1.98 10.80 -9.44
C GLY A 44 -2.73 10.61 -10.75
N THR A 45 -4.07 10.71 -10.73
CA THR A 45 -4.87 10.74 -11.96
C THR A 45 -5.54 12.11 -12.12
N SER A 46 -5.85 12.48 -13.36
CA SER A 46 -6.60 13.69 -13.72
C SER A 46 -8.04 13.70 -13.18
N GLN A 47 -8.55 12.55 -12.71
CA GLN A 47 -9.92 12.35 -12.21
C GLN A 47 -10.02 12.34 -10.67
N GLY A 48 -8.89 12.53 -9.97
CA GLY A 48 -8.80 12.34 -8.51
C GLY A 48 -7.94 11.13 -8.17
N GLY A 49 -7.09 11.27 -7.14
CA GLY A 49 -6.12 10.23 -6.78
C GLY A 49 -6.81 8.91 -6.44
N PHE A 50 -6.38 7.83 -7.07
CA PHE A 50 -6.93 6.50 -6.78
C PHE A 50 -6.44 6.04 -5.39
N GLN A 51 -7.36 5.51 -4.55
CA GLN A 51 -7.08 5.24 -3.14
C GLN A 51 -6.49 3.85 -2.92
N ILE A 52 -5.18 3.71 -3.13
CA ILE A 52 -4.43 2.53 -2.70
C ILE A 52 -3.80 2.80 -1.34
N ASP A 53 -4.04 1.92 -0.37
CA ASP A 53 -3.46 2.06 0.97
C ASP A 53 -1.95 1.81 0.95
N ALA A 54 -1.51 0.69 0.35
CA ALA A 54 -0.11 0.45 0.06
C ALA A 54 0.10 -0.38 -1.22
N LEU A 55 1.22 -0.11 -1.90
CA LEU A 55 1.67 -0.78 -3.12
C LEU A 55 3.11 -1.26 -2.93
N LEU A 56 3.31 -2.57 -2.99
CA LEU A 56 4.63 -3.18 -2.91
C LEU A 56 5.06 -3.65 -4.30
N LEU A 57 6.12 -3.06 -4.82
CA LEU A 57 6.75 -3.45 -6.07
C LEU A 57 8.13 -4.05 -5.76
N THR A 58 8.28 -5.36 -5.93
CA THR A 58 9.54 -6.06 -5.68
C THR A 58 9.90 -7.01 -6.80
N LYS A 59 11.20 -7.30 -6.96
CA LYS A 59 11.64 -8.33 -7.91
C LYS A 59 11.14 -9.72 -7.53
N GLU A 60 11.00 -9.99 -6.24
CA GLU A 60 10.63 -11.31 -5.71
C GLU A 60 9.14 -11.62 -5.79
N LYS A 61 8.28 -10.61 -5.72
CA LYS A 61 6.81 -10.78 -5.66
C LYS A 61 6.06 -10.08 -6.79
N GLY A 62 6.74 -9.28 -7.61
CA GLY A 62 6.09 -8.43 -8.60
C GLY A 62 5.36 -7.27 -7.94
N LEU A 63 4.12 -7.02 -8.37
CA LEU A 63 3.24 -5.97 -7.85
C LEU A 63 2.23 -6.57 -6.86
N VAL A 64 2.18 -6.04 -5.65
CA VAL A 64 1.22 -6.44 -4.63
C VAL A 64 0.52 -5.19 -4.10
N ILE A 65 -0.80 -5.20 -4.14
CA ILE A 65 -1.66 -4.19 -3.54
C ILE A 65 -2.11 -4.68 -2.17
N ILE A 66 -2.03 -3.82 -1.17
CA ILE A 66 -2.45 -4.14 0.20
C ILE A 66 -3.54 -3.14 0.57
N ASN A 67 -4.78 -3.61 0.66
CA ASN A 67 -5.89 -2.84 1.21
C ASN A 67 -5.94 -3.04 2.73
N ILE A 68 -6.04 -1.96 3.50
CA ILE A 68 -6.00 -2.00 4.96
C ILE A 68 -7.41 -1.77 5.51
N GLU A 69 -7.90 -2.76 6.25
CA GLU A 69 -9.13 -2.67 7.04
C GLU A 69 -8.77 -2.64 8.52
N GLU A 70 -9.35 -1.70 9.28
CA GLU A 70 -9.14 -1.58 10.71
C GLU A 70 -10.48 -1.35 11.41
N GLY A 71 -10.66 -1.97 12.57
CA GLY A 71 -11.87 -1.85 13.37
C GLY A 71 -12.94 -2.90 13.03
N ALA A 72 -14.14 -2.68 13.54
CA ALA A 72 -15.29 -3.58 13.38
C ALA A 72 -16.21 -3.19 12.21
N ASP A 73 -15.99 -2.01 11.62
CA ASP A 73 -16.77 -1.56 10.48
C ASP A 73 -16.29 -2.23 9.20
N ARG A 74 -17.12 -3.11 8.66
CA ARG A 74 -16.91 -3.83 7.39
C ARG A 74 -17.76 -3.25 6.26
N SER A 75 -18.09 -1.96 6.33
CA SER A 75 -18.91 -1.27 5.35
C SER A 75 -18.24 -1.12 3.97
N LYS A 76 -16.92 -1.34 3.88
CA LYS A 76 -16.18 -1.26 2.62
C LYS A 76 -16.44 -2.49 1.74
N ASP A 77 -16.85 -2.25 0.49
CA ASP A 77 -16.92 -3.31 -0.51
C ASP A 77 -15.53 -3.60 -1.08
N PHE A 78 -14.83 -4.54 -0.46
CA PHE A 78 -13.49 -4.93 -0.92
C PHE A 78 -13.49 -5.64 -2.27
N VAL A 79 -14.62 -6.18 -2.74
CA VAL A 79 -14.69 -6.79 -4.07
C VAL A 79 -14.64 -5.69 -5.11
N GLU A 80 -15.48 -4.65 -4.96
CA GLU A 80 -15.47 -3.50 -5.86
C GLU A 80 -14.11 -2.78 -5.83
N ILE A 81 -13.54 -2.57 -4.65
CA ILE A 81 -12.19 -1.98 -4.52
C ILE A 81 -11.13 -2.83 -5.22
N GLN A 82 -11.21 -4.17 -5.15
CA GLN A 82 -10.27 -5.05 -5.85
C GLN A 82 -10.42 -4.99 -7.36
N ASP A 83 -11.65 -4.97 -7.87
CA ASP A 83 -11.93 -4.84 -9.30
C ASP A 83 -11.44 -3.49 -9.85
N GLU A 84 -11.65 -2.41 -9.10
CA GLU A 84 -11.10 -1.10 -9.42
C GLU A 84 -9.56 -1.10 -9.42
N ASN A 85 -8.95 -1.69 -8.38
CA ASN A 85 -7.48 -1.82 -8.27
C ASN A 85 -6.88 -2.55 -9.47
N TYR A 86 -7.53 -3.62 -9.94
CA TYR A 86 -7.13 -4.37 -11.11
C TYR A 86 -7.28 -3.57 -12.41
N THR A 87 -8.36 -2.79 -12.52
CA THR A 87 -8.64 -1.99 -13.73
C THR A 87 -7.68 -0.81 -13.88
N CYS A 88 -7.21 -0.23 -12.76
CA CYS A 88 -6.37 0.96 -12.76
C CYS A 88 -4.85 0.70 -12.95
N LEU A 89 -4.38 -0.55 -12.90
CA LEU A 89 -2.95 -0.93 -12.95
C LEU A 89 -2.65 -1.88 -14.10
#